data_AF-A0A8T6DGH1-F1
#
_entry.id   AF-A0A8T6DGH1-F1
#
_cell.length_a   1.000
_cell.length_b   1.000
_cell.length_c   1.000
_cell.angle_alpha   90.00
_cell.angle_beta   90.00
_cell.angle_gamma   90.00
#
_symmetry.space_group_name_H-M   'P 1'
#
loop_
_entity.id
_entity.type
_entity.pdbx_description
1 polymer ?
#
loop_
_entity_poly.entity_id
_entity_poly.type
_entity_poly.pdbx_seq_one_letter_code
_entity_poly.pdbx_strand_id
1 'polypeptide(L)'
;MVTVRIRPAVPTDAPGISKGHVDSWRTTYAGIVPSGYFASLSYSRRQHVWENVLKAHKPDNCIIVAVTLDGAIVGFAHAGPEREGETGYDAELYAIYLLQEHQSRGVGRRLTIAAGRGA
;
A
#
# COMPACT_ATOMS: atom_id res chain seq x y z
N MET A 1 -0.92 -9.85 20.68
CA MET A 1 -0.25 -9.07 19.61
C MET A 1 -0.78 -9.59 18.28
N VAL A 2 -1.31 -8.75 17.38
CA VAL A 2 -1.54 -9.18 15.98
C VAL A 2 -0.17 -9.39 15.34
N THR A 3 0.13 -10.65 15.05
CA THR A 3 1.30 -11.06 14.29
C THR A 3 1.00 -10.85 12.80
N VAL A 4 1.82 -10.04 12.14
CA VAL A 4 1.74 -9.84 10.69
C VAL A 4 3.06 -10.24 10.03
N ARG A 5 2.98 -10.91 8.90
CA ARG A 5 4.07 -11.26 8.00
C ARG A 5 4.23 -10.16 6.96
N ILE A 6 5.46 -9.74 6.70
CA ILE A 6 5.79 -8.79 5.63
C ILE A 6 6.38 -9.59 4.46
N ARG A 7 5.86 -9.38 3.25
CA ARG A 7 6.34 -10.08 2.05
C ARG A 7 6.07 -9.27 0.77
N PRO A 8 6.77 -9.56 -0.34
CA PRO A 8 6.36 -9.07 -1.65
C PRO A 8 4.90 -9.41 -1.97
N ALA A 9 4.22 -8.49 -2.63
CA ALA A 9 2.87 -8.68 -3.11
C ALA A 9 2.86 -9.63 -4.32
N VAL A 10 1.77 -10.38 -4.46
CA VAL A 10 1.47 -11.21 -5.63
C VAL A 10 0.17 -10.74 -6.28
N PRO A 11 -0.10 -11.08 -7.56
CA PRO A 11 -1.30 -10.60 -8.25
C PRO A 11 -2.62 -10.87 -7.52
N THR A 12 -2.72 -11.99 -6.79
CA THR A 12 -3.91 -12.34 -6.00
C THR A 12 -4.13 -11.47 -4.77
N ASP A 13 -3.17 -10.63 -4.38
CA ASP A 13 -3.32 -9.68 -3.26
C ASP A 13 -4.07 -8.40 -3.65
N ALA A 14 -4.30 -8.16 -4.95
CA ALA A 14 -4.92 -6.92 -5.45
C ALA A 14 -6.25 -6.55 -4.74
N PRO A 15 -7.17 -7.49 -4.43
CA PRO A 15 -8.39 -7.17 -3.67
C PRO A 15 -8.10 -6.72 -2.23
N GLY A 16 -7.11 -7.31 -1.57
CA GLY A 16 -6.72 -6.94 -0.21
C GLY A 16 -6.04 -5.58 -0.16
N ILE A 17 -5.15 -5.31 -1.11
CA ILE A 17 -4.47 -4.01 -1.25
C ILE A 17 -5.48 -2.91 -1.58
N SER A 18 -6.46 -3.18 -2.46
CA SER A 18 -7.47 -2.19 -2.84
C SER A 18 -8.36 -1.80 -1.66
N LYS A 19 -8.78 -2.77 -0.85
CA LYS A 19 -9.51 -2.53 0.41
C LYS A 19 -8.66 -1.72 1.38
N GLY A 20 -7.42 -2.16 1.64
CA GLY A 20 -6.48 -1.45 2.51
C GLY A 20 -6.26 0.01 2.10
N HIS A 21 -6.11 0.27 0.80
CA HIS A 21 -5.95 1.61 0.26
C HIS A 21 -7.19 2.48 0.53
N VAL A 22 -8.37 2.01 0.13
CA VAL A 22 -9.61 2.80 0.24
C VAL A 22 -9.99 3.05 1.71
N ASP A 23 -9.89 2.04 2.56
CA ASP A 23 -10.26 2.18 3.97
C ASP A 23 -9.29 3.06 4.73
N SER A 24 -7.99 2.93 4.48
CA SER A 24 -6.98 3.83 5.07
C SER A 24 -7.20 5.27 4.61
N TRP A 25 -7.58 5.50 3.35
CA TRP A 25 -7.92 6.84 2.86
C TRP A 25 -9.12 7.43 3.58
N ARG A 26 -10.20 6.65 3.73
CA ARG A 26 -11.42 7.11 4.41
C ARG A 26 -11.15 7.49 5.86
N THR A 27 -10.36 6.70 6.58
CA THR A 27 -10.06 6.98 7.99
C THR A 27 -9.03 8.11 8.16
N THR A 28 -8.00 8.15 7.31
CA THR A 28 -6.91 9.13 7.42
C THR A 28 -7.36 10.54 7.02
N TYR A 29 -8.18 10.66 5.97
CA TYR A 29 -8.55 11.95 5.40
C TYR A 29 -9.96 12.40 5.78
N ALA A 30 -10.67 11.67 6.65
CA ALA A 30 -11.95 12.11 7.18
C ALA A 30 -11.82 13.49 7.82
N GLY A 31 -12.69 14.43 7.42
CA GLY A 31 -12.65 15.81 7.90
C GLY A 31 -11.59 16.71 7.22
N ILE A 32 -10.69 16.16 6.41
CA ILE A 32 -9.71 16.92 5.62
C ILE A 32 -10.17 17.01 4.16
N VAL A 33 -10.56 15.88 3.58
CA VAL A 33 -11.06 15.80 2.20
C VAL A 33 -12.58 15.85 2.21
N PRO A 34 -13.22 16.59 1.27
CA PRO A 34 -14.68 16.65 1.19
C PRO A 34 -15.32 15.27 1.11
N SER A 35 -16.37 15.05 1.90
CA SER A 35 -17.04 13.75 1.99
C SER A 35 -17.54 13.22 0.64
N GLY A 36 -17.97 14.11 -0.25
CA GLY A 36 -18.38 13.77 -1.62
C GLY A 36 -17.26 13.14 -2.46
N TYR A 37 -15.99 13.43 -2.15
CA TYR A 37 -14.86 12.78 -2.82
C TYR A 37 -14.76 11.30 -2.44
N PHE A 38 -15.08 10.93 -1.19
CA PHE A 38 -15.04 9.52 -0.76
C PHE A 38 -16.08 8.65 -1.43
N ALA A 39 -17.17 9.23 -1.95
CA ALA A 39 -18.14 8.51 -2.77
C ALA A 39 -17.53 8.02 -4.09
N SER A 40 -16.46 8.66 -4.57
CA SER A 40 -15.72 8.22 -5.76
C SER A 40 -14.70 7.10 -5.49
N LEU A 41 -14.40 6.82 -4.22
CA LEU A 41 -13.50 5.73 -3.85
C LEU A 41 -14.23 4.39 -3.94
N SER A 42 -13.84 3.59 -4.94
CA SER A 42 -14.38 2.26 -5.19
C SER A 42 -13.29 1.19 -5.03
N TYR A 43 -13.61 0.13 -4.28
CA TYR A 43 -12.74 -1.03 -4.19
C TYR A 43 -12.51 -1.69 -5.55
N SER A 44 -13.55 -1.84 -6.37
CA SER A 44 -13.43 -2.52 -7.67
C SER A 44 -12.56 -1.72 -8.64
N ARG A 45 -12.74 -0.40 -8.71
CA ARG A 45 -11.89 0.48 -9.53
C ARG A 45 -10.44 0.43 -9.06
N ARG A 46 -10.22 0.47 -7.73
CA ARG A 46 -8.88 0.43 -7.15
C ARG A 46 -8.22 -0.94 -7.34
N GLN A 47 -8.99 -2.02 -7.25
CA GLN A 47 -8.52 -3.38 -7.52
C GLN A 47 -8.02 -3.50 -8.95
N HIS A 48 -8.78 -3.01 -9.95
CA HIS A 48 -8.36 -3.06 -11.34
C HIS A 48 -7.01 -2.34 -11.58
N VAL A 49 -6.80 -1.19 -10.91
CA VAL A 49 -5.51 -0.50 -10.93
C VAL A 49 -4.40 -1.37 -10.34
N TRP A 50 -4.62 -1.96 -9.17
CA TRP A 50 -3.61 -2.81 -8.52
C TRP A 50 -3.31 -4.09 -9.29
N GLU A 51 -4.30 -4.70 -9.91
CA GLU A 51 -4.09 -5.85 -10.80
C GLU A 51 -3.15 -5.51 -11.95
N ASN A 52 -3.33 -4.35 -12.59
CA ASN A 52 -2.47 -3.90 -13.67
C ASN A 52 -1.05 -3.60 -13.17
N VAL A 53 -0.93 -2.92 -12.02
CA VAL A 53 0.36 -2.60 -11.39
C VAL A 53 1.13 -3.87 -11.01
N LEU A 54 0.47 -4.86 -10.39
CA LEU A 54 1.08 -6.12 -9.99
C LEU A 54 1.42 -7.01 -11.19
N LYS A 55 0.60 -6.99 -12.25
CA LYS A 55 0.87 -7.77 -13.48
C LYS A 55 2.02 -7.20 -14.29
N ALA A 56 2.20 -5.88 -14.31
CA ALA A 56 3.24 -5.24 -15.10
C ALA A 56 4.66 -5.68 -14.74
N HIS A 57 4.90 -6.19 -13.53
CA HIS A 57 6.19 -6.71 -13.05
C HIS A 57 7.38 -5.82 -13.47
N LYS A 58 7.24 -4.50 -13.30
CA LYS A 58 8.34 -3.59 -13.60
C LYS A 58 9.49 -3.89 -12.63
N PRO A 59 10.73 -4.10 -13.12
CA PRO A 59 11.85 -4.54 -12.27
C PRO A 59 12.09 -3.66 -11.05
N ASP A 60 11.92 -2.35 -11.23
CA ASP A 60 12.23 -1.36 -10.21
C ASP A 60 11.01 -1.00 -9.33
N ASN A 61 9.85 -1.65 -9.54
CA ASN A 61 8.68 -1.46 -8.68
C ASN A 61 8.70 -2.45 -7.51
N CYS A 62 8.73 -1.92 -6.30
CA CYS A 62 8.65 -2.69 -5.07
C CYS A 62 7.27 -2.54 -4.42
N ILE A 63 6.51 -3.64 -4.32
CA ILE A 63 5.21 -3.65 -3.64
C ILE A 63 5.25 -4.68 -2.54
N ILE A 64 5.15 -4.23 -1.29
CA ILE A 64 5.24 -5.03 -0.08
C ILE A 64 3.90 -5.00 0.65
N VAL A 65 3.44 -6.15 1.13
CA VAL A 65 2.20 -6.26 1.93
C VAL A 65 2.48 -6.71 3.35
N ALA A 66 1.64 -6.22 4.28
CA ALA A 66 1.51 -6.74 5.63
C ALA A 66 0.28 -7.66 5.70
N VAL A 67 0.51 -8.92 6.08
CA VAL A 67 -0.48 -9.99 6.04
C VAL A 67 -0.64 -10.61 7.41
N THR A 68 -1.87 -10.74 7.91
CA THR A 68 -2.17 -11.46 9.14
C THR A 68 -2.01 -12.97 8.99
N LEU A 69 -2.08 -13.72 10.09
CA LEU A 69 -1.91 -15.18 10.08
C LEU A 69 -3.03 -15.91 9.32
N ASP A 70 -4.24 -15.35 9.31
CA ASP A 70 -5.40 -15.82 8.55
C ASP A 70 -5.38 -15.36 7.07
N GLY A 71 -4.33 -14.65 6.65
CA GLY A 71 -4.10 -14.29 5.25
C GLY A 71 -4.69 -12.94 4.82
N ALA A 72 -5.28 -12.16 5.72
CA ALA A 72 -5.82 -10.85 5.38
C ALA A 72 -4.70 -9.81 5.15
N ILE A 73 -4.81 -9.04 4.07
CA ILE A 73 -3.94 -7.88 3.83
C ILE A 73 -4.42 -6.73 4.71
N VAL A 74 -3.55 -6.23 5.58
CA VAL A 74 -3.87 -5.15 6.53
C VAL A 74 -3.11 -3.86 6.25
N GLY A 75 -2.20 -3.88 5.27
CA GLY A 75 -1.52 -2.72 4.75
C GLY A 75 -0.51 -3.08 3.68
N PHE A 76 0.04 -2.05 3.04
CA PHE A 76 1.01 -2.20 1.98
C PHE A 76 1.92 -0.97 1.89
N ALA A 77 3.05 -1.15 1.21
CA ALA A 77 3.91 -0.09 0.73
C ALA A 77 4.20 -0.31 -0.76
N HIS A 78 4.26 0.78 -1.52
CA HIS A 78 4.63 0.80 -2.93
C HIS A 78 5.72 1.84 -3.11
N ALA A 79 6.85 1.40 -3.62
CA ALA A 79 8.03 2.21 -3.92
C ALA A 79 8.56 1.86 -5.31
N GLY A 80 9.40 2.73 -5.85
CA GLY A 80 10.16 2.49 -7.07
C GLY A 80 11.00 3.70 -7.44
N PRO A 81 11.41 3.87 -8.71
CA PRO A 81 12.22 5.00 -9.14
C PRO A 81 11.58 6.34 -8.79
N GLU A 82 12.41 7.34 -8.55
CA GLU A 82 11.97 8.73 -8.45
C GLU A 82 11.15 9.14 -9.72
N ARG A 83 10.04 9.88 -9.54
CA ARG A 83 9.04 10.11 -10.61
C ARG A 83 9.06 11.51 -11.22
N GLU A 84 9.62 12.50 -10.55
CA GLU A 84 9.50 13.93 -10.87
C GLU A 84 10.84 14.57 -11.31
N GLY A 85 11.93 13.80 -11.37
CA GLY A 85 13.26 14.26 -11.77
C GLY A 85 14.05 14.97 -10.66
N GLU A 86 13.69 14.79 -9.40
CA GLU A 86 14.40 15.39 -8.26
C GLU A 86 15.84 14.86 -8.14
N THR A 87 16.81 15.78 -8.18
CA THR A 87 18.23 15.40 -8.12
C THR A 87 18.65 14.98 -6.71
N GLY A 88 19.40 13.88 -6.61
CA GLY A 88 19.94 13.37 -5.34
C GLY A 88 19.11 12.26 -4.69
N TYR A 89 18.05 11.80 -5.35
CA TYR A 89 17.26 10.63 -4.93
C TYR A 89 17.10 9.67 -6.10
N ASP A 90 17.38 8.38 -5.86
CA ASP A 90 17.23 7.33 -6.88
C ASP A 90 15.83 6.69 -6.84
N ALA A 91 15.14 6.79 -5.70
CA ALA A 91 13.89 6.09 -5.42
C ALA A 91 12.92 6.91 -4.58
N GLU A 92 11.63 6.55 -4.66
CA GLU A 92 10.52 7.20 -3.97
C GLU A 92 9.57 6.17 -3.35
N LEU A 93 9.05 6.49 -2.16
CA LEU A 93 7.92 5.77 -1.55
C LEU A 93 6.60 6.37 -2.03
N TYR A 94 6.03 5.83 -3.11
CA TYR A 94 4.79 6.34 -3.71
C TYR A 94 3.57 6.27 -2.79
N ALA A 95 3.47 5.21 -1.99
CA ALA A 95 2.34 4.99 -1.10
C ALA A 95 2.72 4.08 0.07
N ILE A 96 2.20 4.39 1.27
CA ILE A 96 2.20 3.48 2.41
C ILE A 96 0.90 3.65 3.19
N TYR A 97 0.16 2.56 3.36
CA TYR A 97 -1.15 2.59 4.02
C TYR A 97 -1.34 1.36 4.91
N LEU A 98 -2.02 1.57 6.04
CA LEU A 98 -2.37 0.56 7.02
C LEU A 98 -3.79 0.82 7.52
N LEU A 99 -4.57 -0.26 7.63
CA LEU A 99 -5.85 -0.23 8.33
C LEU A 99 -5.66 0.31 9.75
N GLN A 100 -6.60 1.15 10.20
CA GLN A 100 -6.46 1.97 11.41
C GLN A 100 -6.16 1.10 12.65
N GLU A 101 -6.79 -0.06 12.76
CA GLU A 101 -6.63 -1.02 13.86
C GLU A 101 -5.25 -1.73 13.89
N HIS A 102 -4.44 -1.58 12.84
CA HIS A 102 -3.07 -2.12 12.74
C HIS A 102 -1.96 -1.05 12.87
N GLN A 103 -2.32 0.21 13.11
CA GLN A 103 -1.38 1.32 13.27
C GLN A 103 -0.73 1.34 14.67
N SER A 104 0.32 2.17 14.85
CA SER A 104 1.06 2.37 16.12
C SER A 104 1.64 1.10 16.76
N ARG A 105 1.89 0.08 15.93
CA ARG A 105 2.36 -1.26 16.36
C ARG A 105 3.61 -1.73 15.63
N GLY A 106 4.35 -0.78 15.03
CA GLY A 106 5.59 -1.03 14.28
C GLY A 106 5.40 -1.62 12.88
N VAL A 107 4.17 -1.89 12.43
CA VAL A 107 3.92 -2.47 11.09
C VAL A 107 4.38 -1.52 9.98
N GLY A 108 4.09 -0.22 10.09
CA GLY A 108 4.50 0.78 9.10
C GLY A 108 6.01 0.84 8.93
N ARG A 109 6.75 0.88 10.05
CA ARG A 109 8.22 0.80 10.05
C ARG A 109 8.74 -0.45 9.31
N ARG A 110 8.12 -1.61 9.55
CA ARG A 110 8.53 -2.86 8.89
C ARG A 110 8.24 -2.84 7.38
N LEU A 111 7.12 -2.23 6.96
CA LEU A 111 6.81 -2.01 5.55
C LEU A 111 7.84 -1.08 4.88
N THR A 112 8.15 0.07 5.50
CA THR A 112 9.15 1.02 4.98
C THR A 112 10.53 0.38 4.82
N ILE A 113 11.00 -0.36 5.82
CA ILE A 113 12.30 -1.05 5.76
C ILE A 113 12.31 -2.10 4.63
N ALA A 114 11.23 -2.85 4.47
CA ALA A 114 11.14 -3.86 3.42
C ALA A 114 11.09 -3.23 2.02
N ALA A 115 10.32 -2.15 1.84
CA ALA A 115 10.24 -1.44 0.57
C ALA A 115 11.59 -0.82 0.18
N GLY A 116 12.27 -0.14 1.11
CA GLY A 116 13.57 0.49 0.85
C GLY A 116 14.75 -0.46 0.67
N ARG A 117 14.56 -1.79 0.81
CA ARG A 117 15.57 -2.80 0.47
C ARG A 117 15.39 -3.38 -0.94
N GLY A 118 14.21 -3.19 -1.52
CA GLY A 118 13.85 -3.72 -2.84
C GLY A 118 13.57 -2.63 -3.86
N ALA A 119 13.80 -1.36 -3.50
CA ALA A 119 13.81 -0.20 -4.38
C ALA A 119 15.26 0.24 -4.59
#